data_AF-A0A943M3R7-F1
#
_entry.id   AF-A0A943M3R7-F1
#
_cell.length_a   1.000
_cell.length_b   1.000
_cell.length_c   1.000
_cell.angle_alpha   90.00
_cell.angle_beta   90.00
_cell.angle_gamma   90.00
#
_symmetry.space_group_name_H-M   'P 1'
#
loop_
_entity.id
_entity.type
_entity.pdbx_description
1 polymer ?
#
loop_
_entity_poly.entity_id
_entity_poly.type
_entity_poly.pdbx_seq_one_letter_code
_entity_poly.pdbx_strand_id
1 'polypeptide(L)'
;MLWKRIIECKLDNQANVLAGSGHEREAEMLASYAGEVRADDSTGREAAGARRYFQAMFGADFIRLPHAGATNNALDYGYSILLSHTACRIAAKGYLNQVGIHHHSKTNPYDLACDLMEPF
;
A
#
# COMPACT_ATOMS: atom_id res chain seq x y z
N MET A 1 -6.69 5.75 15.39
CA MET A 1 -5.45 6.37 14.86
C MET A 1 -5.55 6.46 13.35
N LEU A 2 -5.09 7.56 12.74
CA LEU A 2 -5.26 7.83 11.30
C LEU A 2 -4.55 6.79 10.42
N TRP A 3 -3.29 6.47 10.72
CA TRP A 3 -2.51 5.52 9.91
C TRP A 3 -3.13 4.12 9.85
N LYS A 4 -3.66 3.61 10.98
CA LYS A 4 -4.44 2.36 10.98
C LYS A 4 -5.56 2.40 9.93
N ARG A 5 -6.31 3.51 9.86
CA ARG A 5 -7.44 3.64 8.92
C ARG A 5 -6.98 3.64 7.46
N ILE A 6 -5.79 4.19 7.19
CA ILE A 6 -5.17 4.17 5.87
C ILE A 6 -4.89 2.71 5.45
N ILE A 7 -4.29 1.91 6.32
CA ILE A 7 -3.99 0.51 6.05
C ILE A 7 -5.25 -0.35 5.90
N GLU A 8 -6.29 -0.11 6.73
CA GLU A 8 -7.60 -0.74 6.54
C GLU A 8 -8.14 -0.46 5.12
N CYS A 9 -8.13 0.80 4.69
CA CYS A 9 -8.59 1.18 3.34
C CYS A 9 -7.74 0.56 2.23
N LYS A 10 -6.41 0.48 2.40
CA LYS A 10 -5.51 -0.20 1.45
C LYS A 10 -5.91 -1.67 1.28
N LEU A 11 -6.13 -2.39 2.37
CA LEU A 11 -6.51 -3.80 2.35
C LEU A 11 -7.91 -4.00 1.75
N ASP A 12 -8.87 -3.15 2.09
CA ASP A 12 -10.22 -3.18 1.52
C ASP A 12 -10.19 -2.91 0.00
N ASN A 13 -9.40 -1.95 -0.46
CA ASN A 13 -9.26 -1.66 -1.88
C ASN A 13 -8.57 -2.80 -2.64
N GLN A 14 -7.54 -3.40 -2.06
CA GLN A 14 -6.92 -4.61 -2.60
C GLN A 14 -7.91 -5.78 -2.67
N ALA A 15 -8.75 -5.97 -1.65
CA ALA A 15 -9.82 -6.97 -1.66
C ALA A 15 -10.82 -6.70 -2.80
N ASN A 16 -11.26 -5.45 -2.99
CA ASN A 16 -12.18 -5.08 -4.06
C ASN A 16 -11.60 -5.36 -5.46
N VAL A 17 -10.31 -5.08 -5.67
CA VAL A 17 -9.63 -5.38 -6.94
C VAL A 17 -9.56 -6.89 -7.18
N LEU A 18 -9.26 -7.69 -6.14
CA LEU A 18 -9.25 -9.15 -6.24
C LEU A 18 -10.63 -9.71 -6.57
N ALA A 19 -11.67 -9.23 -5.91
CA ALA A 19 -13.04 -9.64 -6.18
C ALA A 19 -13.43 -9.35 -7.64
N GLY A 20 -13.12 -8.15 -8.14
CA GLY A 20 -13.35 -7.76 -9.53
C GLY A 20 -12.49 -8.53 -10.56
N SER A 21 -11.42 -9.18 -10.12
CA SER A 21 -10.51 -9.96 -10.96
C SER A 21 -10.76 -11.48 -10.89
N GLY A 22 -11.80 -11.92 -10.18
CA GLY A 22 -12.18 -13.33 -10.05
C GLY A 22 -11.47 -14.09 -8.92
N HIS A 23 -10.82 -13.38 -7.99
CA HIS A 23 -10.11 -13.95 -6.83
C HIS A 23 -10.94 -13.77 -5.54
N GLU A 24 -12.17 -14.27 -5.52
CA GLU A 24 -13.14 -14.04 -4.42
C GLU A 24 -12.63 -14.52 -3.06
N ARG A 25 -12.00 -15.70 -3.01
CA ARG A 25 -11.48 -16.28 -1.76
C ARG A 25 -10.37 -15.41 -1.16
N GLU A 26 -9.46 -14.92 -1.99
CA GLU A 26 -8.38 -14.04 -1.56
C GLU A 26 -8.91 -12.66 -1.19
N ALA A 27 -9.94 -12.18 -1.90
CA ALA A 27 -10.64 -10.94 -1.55
C ALA A 27 -11.26 -11.00 -0.15
N GLU A 28 -12.02 -12.06 0.16
CA GLU A 28 -12.61 -12.26 1.50
C GLU A 28 -11.54 -12.30 2.60
N MET A 29 -10.40 -12.94 2.33
CA MET A 29 -9.27 -13.00 3.26
C MET A 29 -8.65 -11.61 3.51
N LEU A 30 -8.48 -10.79 2.48
CA LEU A 30 -7.96 -9.43 2.64
C LEU A 30 -8.94 -8.52 3.38
N ALA A 31 -10.24 -8.67 3.11
CA ALA A 31 -11.28 -7.96 3.85
C ALA A 31 -11.28 -8.35 5.34
N SER A 32 -11.04 -9.63 5.65
CA SER A 32 -10.88 -10.06 7.05
C SER A 32 -9.63 -9.44 7.69
N TYR A 33 -8.52 -9.34 6.95
CA TYR A 33 -7.29 -8.71 7.44
C TYR A 33 -7.49 -7.22 7.76
N ALA A 34 -8.28 -6.50 6.97
CA ALA A 34 -8.64 -5.11 7.25
C ALA A 34 -9.31 -4.97 8.63
N GLY A 35 -10.26 -5.86 8.97
CA GLY A 35 -10.90 -5.87 10.29
C GLY A 35 -9.98 -6.23 11.46
N GLU A 36 -8.85 -6.89 11.18
CA GLU A 36 -7.89 -7.35 12.18
C GLU A 36 -6.71 -6.40 12.39
N VAL A 37 -6.59 -5.31 11.61
CA VAL A 37 -5.50 -4.34 11.76
C VAL A 37 -5.51 -3.72 13.15
N ARG A 38 -4.39 -3.83 13.87
CA ARG A 38 -4.20 -3.22 15.18
C ARG A 38 -3.44 -1.90 15.08
N ALA A 39 -3.33 -1.18 16.19
CA ALA A 39 -2.48 0.00 16.25
C ALA A 39 -1.04 -0.37 15.83
N ASP A 40 -0.42 0.50 15.04
CA ASP A 40 0.91 0.34 14.44
C ASP A 40 1.15 -0.96 13.68
N ASP A 41 0.07 -1.61 13.21
CA ASP A 41 0.09 -2.91 12.52
C ASP A 41 0.98 -3.95 13.23
N SER A 42 0.90 -3.99 14.56
CA SER A 42 1.61 -4.96 15.40
C SER A 42 1.37 -6.43 15.03
N THR A 43 0.32 -6.71 14.25
CA THR A 43 -0.03 -8.05 13.73
C THR A 43 0.52 -8.34 12.33
N GLY A 44 1.14 -7.36 11.65
CA GLY A 44 1.72 -7.52 10.32
C GLY A 44 0.69 -7.80 9.22
N ARG A 45 -0.54 -7.30 9.37
CA ARG A 45 -1.63 -7.54 8.42
C ARG A 45 -1.41 -6.84 7.10
N GLU A 46 -0.74 -5.69 7.11
CA GLU A 46 -0.38 -4.98 5.89
C GLU A 46 0.53 -5.83 5.01
N ALA A 47 1.65 -6.31 5.56
CA ALA A 47 2.63 -7.10 4.82
C ALA A 47 2.05 -8.46 4.37
N ALA A 48 1.29 -9.12 5.23
CA ALA A 48 0.61 -10.38 4.91
C ALA A 48 -0.43 -10.21 3.80
N GLY A 49 -1.23 -9.14 3.86
CA GLY A 49 -2.23 -8.79 2.86
C GLY A 49 -1.59 -8.45 1.52
N ALA A 50 -0.58 -7.58 1.50
CA ALA A 50 0.13 -7.20 0.28
C ALA A 50 0.79 -8.40 -0.41
N ARG A 51 1.45 -9.29 0.35
CA ARG A 51 2.03 -10.52 -0.21
C ARG A 51 0.97 -11.37 -0.89
N ARG A 52 -0.16 -11.59 -0.22
CA ARG A 52 -1.26 -12.41 -0.78
C ARG A 52 -1.87 -11.74 -2.01
N TYR A 53 -2.09 -10.43 -1.97
CA TYR A 53 -2.60 -9.64 -3.09
C TYR A 53 -1.77 -9.85 -4.36
N PHE A 54 -0.46 -9.61 -4.26
CA PHE A 54 0.43 -9.71 -5.41
C PHE A 54 0.55 -11.16 -5.93
N GLN A 55 0.57 -12.15 -5.03
CA GLN A 55 0.59 -13.56 -5.44
C GLN A 55 -0.70 -14.00 -6.14
N ALA A 56 -1.86 -13.47 -5.72
CA ALA A 56 -3.13 -13.74 -6.39
C ALA A 56 -3.16 -13.13 -7.80
N MET A 57 -2.75 -11.86 -7.93
CA MET A 57 -2.79 -11.13 -9.20
C MET A 57 -1.75 -11.59 -10.23
N PHE A 58 -0.54 -11.95 -9.78
CA PHE A 58 0.61 -12.16 -10.66
C PHE A 58 1.20 -13.58 -10.58
N GLY A 59 0.62 -14.46 -9.78
CA GLY A 59 1.02 -15.85 -9.61
C GLY A 59 1.77 -16.13 -8.29
N ALA A 60 1.72 -17.39 -7.83
CA ALA A 60 2.21 -17.79 -6.51
C ALA A 60 3.71 -17.49 -6.27
N ASP A 61 4.52 -17.54 -7.33
CA ASP A 61 5.96 -17.29 -7.29
C ASP A 61 6.32 -15.81 -7.45
N PHE A 62 5.33 -14.92 -7.63
CA PHE A 62 5.58 -13.50 -7.75
C PHE A 62 6.09 -12.92 -6.43
N ILE A 63 7.21 -12.20 -6.52
CA ILE A 63 7.82 -11.48 -5.40
C ILE A 63 7.93 -10.01 -5.79
N ARG A 64 7.42 -9.14 -4.92
CA ARG A 64 7.55 -7.68 -5.05
C ARG A 64 8.98 -7.28 -4.68
N LEU A 65 9.83 -7.10 -5.69
CA LEU A 65 11.23 -6.70 -5.52
C LEU A 65 11.62 -5.71 -6.62
N PRO A 66 12.31 -4.60 -6.30
CA PRO A 66 12.80 -3.66 -7.30
C PRO A 66 13.66 -4.36 -8.35
N HIS A 67 13.51 -3.95 -9.61
CA HIS A 67 14.27 -4.47 -10.75
C HIS A 67 14.11 -5.98 -11.02
N ALA A 68 13.13 -6.65 -10.41
CA ALA A 68 12.89 -8.09 -10.57
C ALA A 68 12.03 -8.45 -11.80
N GLY A 69 11.96 -7.57 -12.81
CA GLY A 69 11.28 -7.83 -14.09
C GLY A 69 10.25 -6.77 -14.48
N ALA A 70 9.66 -6.94 -15.66
CA ALA A 70 8.80 -5.93 -16.30
C ALA A 70 7.59 -5.54 -15.44
N THR A 71 6.91 -6.50 -14.80
CA THR A 71 5.76 -6.24 -13.93
C THR A 71 6.15 -5.40 -12.71
N ASN A 72 7.24 -5.75 -12.03
CA ASN A 72 7.74 -4.96 -10.89
C ASN A 72 8.12 -3.53 -11.33
N ASN A 73 8.81 -3.40 -12.46
CA ASN A 73 9.19 -2.08 -12.99
C ASN A 73 7.96 -1.23 -13.36
N ALA A 74 6.92 -1.83 -13.92
CA ALA A 74 5.67 -1.14 -14.23
C ALA A 74 4.94 -0.69 -12.96
N LEU A 75 4.91 -1.54 -11.92
CA LEU A 75 4.35 -1.18 -10.62
C LEU A 75 5.16 -0.03 -9.98
N ASP A 76 6.49 -0.12 -9.95
CA ASP A 76 7.38 0.94 -9.44
C ASP A 76 7.14 2.27 -10.14
N TYR A 77 6.98 2.24 -11.46
CA TYR A 77 6.68 3.42 -12.25
C TYR A 77 5.31 4.02 -11.90
N GLY A 78 4.26 3.19 -11.79
CA GLY A 78 2.94 3.62 -11.37
C GLY A 78 2.93 4.26 -9.97
N TYR A 79 3.58 3.60 -9.00
CA TYR A 79 3.76 4.15 -7.66
C TYR A 79 4.53 5.47 -7.67
N SER A 80 5.54 5.63 -8.53
CA SER A 80 6.28 6.89 -8.64
C SER A 80 5.41 8.05 -9.13
N ILE A 81 4.48 7.79 -10.06
CA ILE A 81 3.51 8.79 -10.52
C ILE A 81 2.57 9.20 -9.38
N LEU A 82 1.99 8.22 -8.67
CA LEU A 82 1.08 8.47 -7.54
C LEU A 82 1.79 9.22 -6.39
N LEU A 83 3.02 8.82 -6.06
CA LEU A 83 3.85 9.47 -5.06
C LEU A 83 4.12 10.93 -5.43
N SER A 84 4.55 11.17 -6.68
CA SER A 84 4.82 12.53 -7.17
C SER A 84 3.57 13.41 -7.08
N HIS A 85 2.42 12.90 -7.52
CA HIS A 85 1.16 13.63 -7.43
C HIS A 85 0.81 13.98 -5.98
N THR A 86 0.85 12.98 -5.09
CA THR A 86 0.52 13.14 -3.67
C THR A 86 1.45 14.12 -2.99
N ALA A 87 2.76 14.01 -3.21
CA ALA A 87 3.77 14.92 -2.65
C ALA A 87 3.57 16.37 -3.12
N CYS A 88 3.23 16.58 -4.40
CA CYS A 88 2.89 17.91 -4.92
C CYS A 88 1.64 18.49 -4.25
N ARG A 89 0.61 17.67 -3.95
CA ARG A 89 -0.59 18.11 -3.23
C ARG A 89 -0.29 18.47 -1.77
N ILE A 90 0.51 17.66 -1.08
CA ILE A 90 0.95 17.93 0.30
C ILE A 90 1.69 19.28 0.36
N ALA A 91 2.67 19.49 -0.53
CA ALA A 91 3.43 20.73 -0.60
C ALA A 91 2.53 21.94 -0.93
N ALA A 92 1.60 21.80 -1.88
CA ALA A 92 0.66 22.87 -2.23
C ALA A 92 -0.28 23.25 -1.08
N LYS A 93 -0.52 22.35 -0.12
CA LYS A 93 -1.27 22.61 1.10
C LYS A 93 -0.42 23.18 2.24
N GLY A 94 0.89 23.34 2.03
CA GLY A 94 1.83 23.90 3.02
C GLY A 94 2.36 22.89 4.04
N TYR A 95 2.14 21.59 3.83
CA TYR A 95 2.66 20.54 4.71
C TYR A 95 4.04 20.08 4.29
N LEU A 96 4.78 19.50 5.25
CA LEU A 96 6.09 18.91 5.03
C LEU A 96 5.96 17.44 4.63
N ASN A 97 6.55 17.08 3.49
CA ASN A 97 6.54 15.70 2.99
C ASN A 97 7.41 14.75 3.86
N GLN A 98 8.39 15.29 4.57
CA GLN A 98 9.34 14.53 5.39
C GLN A 98 8.73 14.02 6.70
N VAL A 99 7.57 14.54 7.12
CA VAL A 99 6.95 14.22 8.41
C VAL A 99 5.79 13.25 8.18
N GLY A 100 6.10 11.95 8.13
CA GLY A 100 5.10 10.90 8.03
C GLY A 100 4.20 10.78 9.26
N ILE A 101 3.08 10.08 9.09
CA ILE A 101 2.15 9.69 10.16
C ILE A 101 2.71 8.48 10.92
N HIS A 102 3.33 7.55 10.18
CA HIS A 102 3.96 6.35 10.73
C HIS A 102 5.40 6.18 10.24
N HIS A 103 5.65 6.44 8.96
CA HIS A 103 7.00 6.36 8.43
C HIS A 103 7.86 7.54 8.91
N HIS A 104 9.01 7.22 9.50
CA HIS A 104 10.00 8.17 10.00
C HIS A 104 11.41 7.77 9.54
N SER A 105 11.59 7.80 8.22
CA SER A 105 12.88 7.52 7.59
C SER A 105 13.84 8.70 7.75
N LYS A 106 15.12 8.40 7.92
CA LYS A 106 16.18 9.44 7.92
C LYS A 106 16.54 9.91 6.52
N THR A 107 16.15 9.17 5.49
CA THR A 107 16.64 9.34 4.11
C THR A 107 15.53 9.54 3.09
N ASN A 108 14.28 9.17 3.41
CA ASN A 108 13.15 9.37 2.51
C ASN A 108 12.54 10.77 2.74
N PRO A 109 12.59 11.69 1.75
CA PRO A 109 12.01 13.01 1.90
C PRO A 109 10.48 13.03 1.71
N TYR A 110 9.84 11.88 1.46
CA TYR A 110 8.44 11.76 1.08
C TYR A 110 7.60 10.86 1.99
N ASP A 111 8.00 10.66 3.25
CA ASP A 111 7.31 9.75 4.18
C ASP A 111 5.79 10.03 4.32
N LEU A 112 5.38 11.30 4.40
CA LEU A 112 3.96 11.65 4.47
C LEU A 112 3.21 11.31 3.19
N ALA A 113 3.86 11.48 2.04
CA ALA A 113 3.26 11.12 0.76
C ALA A 113 3.13 9.61 0.61
N CYS A 114 4.15 8.85 1.04
CA CYS A 114 4.11 7.39 1.10
C CYS A 114 2.95 6.90 1.98
N ASP A 115 2.78 7.47 3.18
CA ASP A 115 1.65 7.12 4.05
C ASP A 115 0.30 7.42 3.41
N LEU A 116 0.13 8.58 2.79
CA LEU A 116 -1.18 9.01 2.27
C LEU A 116 -1.58 8.36 0.95
N MET A 117 -0.61 7.85 0.18
CA MET A 117 -0.90 7.19 -1.09
C MET A 117 -1.29 5.72 -0.95
N GLU A 118 -1.05 5.09 0.21
CA GLU A 118 -1.30 3.66 0.46
C GLU A 118 -2.68 3.14 0.02
N PRO A 119 -3.79 3.89 0.13
CA PRO A 119 -5.10 3.39 -0.31
C PRO A 119 -5.31 3.39 -1.83
N PHE A 120 -4.40 3.96 -2.61
CA PHE A 120 -4.53 4.13 -4.08
C PHE A 120 -3.66 3.12 -4.84
#